data_AF-M2MLJ1-F1
#
_entry.id   AF-M2MLJ1-F1
#
_cell.length_a   1.000
_cell.length_b   1.000
_cell.length_c   1.000
_cell.angle_alpha   90.00
_cell.angle_beta   90.00
_cell.angle_gamma   90.00
#
_symmetry.space_group_name_H-M   'P 1'
#
loop_
_entity.id
_entity.type
_entity.pdbx_description
1 polymer ?
#
loop_
_entity_poly.entity_id
_entity_poly.type
_entity_poly.pdbx_seq_one_letter_code
_entity_poly.pdbx_strand_id
1 'polypeptide(L)'
;MATPTYAQSLCNLTKRIRLSPSTSSVCQVRGIRQRPAISRFTPSTQSRQESTDAVSADPSRAQSAAGVPQASINSAQAEQELLNIRLPRAVQATYLEPLRHKFTHKVKTCDLQIRSYSVRNLEVFADFAVRAAYYLKLPARGPVPLPRIVERWTVPRSNFIFKKSQENFERITVRRHIEIYDGHPETVAAWLAYLQKRRYYGVGLKANVWEHGGLEVAKDMDAEAERISEKLGAQLDLVGGKRSLMRKEEEVLKMVDSGMFKARWGAETAMGGAQGAPYADQRIVMEPVDAGAAGAAAPTRRRERRG
;
A
#
# COMPACT_ATOMS: atom_id res chain seq x y z
N MET A 1 17.54 22.03 -2.30
CA MET A 1 17.59 21.51 -0.92
C MET A 1 16.37 20.64 -0.75
N ALA A 2 16.55 19.38 -0.36
CA ALA A 2 15.46 18.43 -0.22
C ALA A 2 14.59 18.82 0.97
N THR A 3 13.27 18.86 0.78
CA THR A 3 12.32 19.11 1.86
C THR A 3 12.31 17.90 2.82
N PRO A 4 12.58 18.09 4.13
CA PRO A 4 12.55 16.98 5.08
C PRO A 4 11.12 16.46 5.28
N THR A 5 10.93 15.14 5.31
CA THR A 5 9.65 14.45 5.51
C THR A 5 8.90 14.84 6.77
N TYR A 6 9.56 15.35 7.83
CA TYR A 6 8.84 15.91 8.97
C TYR A 6 8.00 17.15 8.59
N ALA A 7 8.39 17.87 7.54
CA ALA A 7 7.66 19.01 7.02
C ALA A 7 6.53 18.55 6.07
N GLN A 8 6.62 17.34 5.51
CA GLN A 8 5.61 16.78 4.59
C GLN A 8 4.45 16.06 5.31
N SER A 9 4.60 15.74 6.61
CA SER A 9 3.54 15.12 7.42
C SER A 9 3.23 15.95 8.67
N LEU A 10 2.10 16.67 8.66
CA LEU A 10 1.60 17.43 9.82
C LEU A 10 1.01 16.56 10.95
N CYS A 11 1.29 15.26 10.99
CA CYS A 11 0.71 14.37 11.99
C CYS A 11 1.74 13.43 12.64
N ASN A 12 2.00 13.73 13.91
CA ASN A 12 2.62 12.92 14.97
C ASN A 12 4.06 12.49 14.78
N LEU A 13 4.99 13.05 15.58
CA LEU A 13 6.24 12.36 15.94
C LEU A 13 6.79 12.85 17.30
N THR A 14 6.39 12.19 18.40
CA THR A 14 7.24 12.11 19.59
C THR A 14 8.37 11.12 19.28
N LYS A 15 9.51 11.59 18.77
CA LYS A 15 10.70 10.75 18.53
C LYS A 15 11.50 10.57 19.82
N ARG A 16 11.58 9.32 20.30
CA ARG A 16 12.64 8.89 21.22
C ARG A 16 13.90 8.66 20.38
N ILE A 17 14.89 9.55 20.54
CA ILE A 17 16.22 9.41 19.94
C ILE A 17 16.85 8.12 20.47
N ARG A 18 17.13 7.16 19.56
CA ARG A 18 18.04 6.05 19.85
C ARG A 18 19.35 6.33 19.12
N LEU A 19 20.38 6.64 19.89
CA LEU A 19 21.76 6.64 19.42
C LEU A 19 22.20 5.17 19.29
N SER A 20 22.58 4.72 18.09
CA SER A 20 23.23 3.42 17.90
C SER A 20 24.74 3.57 18.09
N PRO A 21 25.40 2.67 18.84
CA PRO A 21 26.86 2.71 18.96
C PRO A 21 27.53 2.22 17.68
N SER A 22 28.70 2.81 17.41
CA SER A 22 29.61 2.45 16.34
C SER A 22 30.35 1.15 16.66
N THR A 23 29.89 0.00 16.14
CA THR A 23 30.76 -1.17 16.03
C THR A 23 30.36 -2.05 14.87
N SER A 24 31.28 -2.19 13.92
CA SER A 24 31.23 -3.08 12.77
C SER A 24 31.49 -4.53 13.20
N SER A 25 30.50 -5.40 13.06
CA SER A 25 30.70 -6.85 13.15
C SER A 25 30.63 -7.48 11.75
N VAL A 26 31.78 -7.95 11.28
CA VAL A 26 31.94 -8.78 10.08
C VAL A 26 31.42 -10.17 10.38
N CYS A 27 30.36 -10.61 9.68
CA CYS A 27 29.97 -12.02 9.61
C CYS A 27 30.00 -12.46 8.15
N GLN A 28 30.97 -13.31 7.82
CA GLN A 28 31.01 -14.03 6.56
C GLN A 28 30.03 -15.21 6.61
N VAL A 29 29.18 -15.35 5.58
CA VAL A 29 28.41 -16.57 5.35
C VAL A 29 28.70 -17.06 3.94
N ARG A 30 29.28 -18.26 3.89
CA ARG A 30 29.66 -19.02 2.69
C ARG A 30 28.42 -19.37 1.88
N GLY A 31 28.53 -19.23 0.56
CA GLY A 31 27.47 -19.53 -0.40
C GLY A 31 27.28 -21.02 -0.62
N ILE A 32 26.02 -21.43 -0.77
CA ILE A 32 25.64 -22.71 -1.35
C ILE A 32 24.79 -22.38 -2.58
N ARG A 33 25.33 -22.67 -3.77
CA ARG A 33 24.61 -22.62 -5.05
C ARG A 33 23.81 -23.91 -5.18
N GLN A 34 22.49 -23.81 -5.28
CA GLN A 34 21.67 -24.86 -5.89
C GLN A 34 20.78 -24.20 -6.95
N ARG A 35 20.96 -24.61 -8.21
CA ARG A 35 20.11 -24.27 -9.35
C ARG A 35 18.94 -25.26 -9.38
N PRO A 36 17.68 -24.83 -9.51
CA PRO A 36 16.62 -25.72 -9.98
C PRO A 36 16.49 -25.65 -11.51
N ALA A 37 16.22 -26.82 -12.09
CA ALA A 37 16.03 -27.05 -13.52
C ALA A 37 14.73 -26.43 -14.04
N ILE A 38 14.79 -25.94 -15.28
CA ILE A 38 13.70 -25.27 -16.00
C ILE A 38 12.82 -26.33 -16.67
N SER A 39 11.56 -26.45 -16.26
CA SER A 39 10.53 -27.15 -17.04
C SER A 39 9.96 -26.21 -18.10
N ARG A 40 10.03 -26.61 -19.37
CA ARG A 40 9.48 -25.88 -20.52
C ARG A 40 7.95 -25.91 -20.46
N PHE A 41 7.32 -24.76 -20.26
CA PHE A 41 5.90 -24.55 -20.50
C PHE A 41 5.72 -23.99 -21.91
N THR A 42 5.00 -24.73 -22.77
CA THR A 42 4.56 -24.28 -24.09
C THR A 42 3.26 -23.46 -23.95
N PRO A 43 3.15 -22.27 -24.55
CA PRO A 43 1.87 -21.56 -24.61
C PRO A 43 0.98 -22.15 -25.71
N SER A 44 -0.23 -22.55 -25.34
CA SER A 44 -1.33 -22.91 -26.24
C SER A 44 -1.88 -21.64 -26.92
N THR A 45 -1.78 -21.57 -28.24
CA THR A 45 -2.35 -20.52 -29.09
C THR A 45 -3.87 -20.64 -29.09
N GLN A 46 -4.58 -19.66 -28.52
CA GLN A 46 -6.01 -19.46 -28.77
C GLN A 46 -6.16 -18.53 -29.98
N SER A 47 -6.74 -19.04 -31.06
CA SER A 47 -7.06 -18.31 -32.27
C SER A 47 -8.16 -17.27 -32.00
N ARG A 48 -7.86 -16.00 -32.21
CA ARG A 48 -8.84 -14.92 -32.26
C ARG A 48 -9.44 -14.91 -33.67
N GLN A 49 -10.76 -15.12 -33.76
CA GLN A 49 -11.51 -14.98 -35.00
C GLN A 49 -11.63 -13.49 -35.35
N GLU A 50 -11.14 -13.09 -36.51
CA GLU A 50 -11.38 -11.77 -37.10
C GLU A 50 -12.67 -11.84 -37.92
N SER A 51 -13.63 -10.99 -37.58
CA SER A 51 -14.88 -10.80 -38.30
C SER A 51 -14.63 -10.05 -39.61
N THR A 52 -15.05 -10.65 -40.71
CA THR A 52 -15.04 -10.08 -42.06
C THR A 52 -16.21 -9.10 -42.23
N ASP A 53 -15.95 -7.80 -42.18
CA ASP A 53 -16.85 -6.80 -42.77
C ASP A 53 -16.22 -6.29 -44.06
N ALA A 54 -16.72 -6.82 -45.17
CA ALA A 54 -16.38 -6.38 -46.51
C ALA A 54 -17.10 -5.05 -46.81
N VAL A 55 -16.34 -3.95 -46.87
CA VAL A 55 -16.80 -2.70 -47.48
C VAL A 55 -16.41 -2.74 -48.95
N SER A 56 -17.41 -2.85 -49.81
CA SER A 56 -17.31 -2.73 -51.27
C SER A 56 -16.78 -1.34 -51.63
N ALA A 57 -15.59 -1.26 -52.22
CA ALA A 57 -15.03 -0.03 -52.77
C ALA A 57 -15.25 0.00 -54.29
N ASP A 58 -15.89 1.07 -54.77
CA ASP A 58 -16.20 1.34 -56.18
C ASP A 58 -14.95 1.37 -57.10
N PRO A 59 -15.02 0.86 -58.34
CA PRO A 59 -13.85 0.69 -59.20
C PRO A 59 -13.51 1.90 -60.12
N SER A 60 -14.07 3.10 -59.91
CA SER A 60 -13.95 4.21 -60.87
C SER A 60 -13.07 5.39 -60.43
N ARG A 61 -11.94 5.12 -59.79
CA ARG A 61 -10.89 6.13 -59.56
C ARG A 61 -9.48 5.64 -59.86
N ALA A 62 -9.33 4.96 -61.01
CA ALA A 62 -8.05 4.72 -61.63
C ALA A 62 -7.78 5.83 -62.65
N GLN A 63 -7.00 6.84 -62.28
CA GLN A 63 -6.04 7.59 -63.11
C GLN A 63 -5.62 8.88 -62.37
N SER A 64 -4.31 9.15 -62.39
CA SER A 64 -3.61 10.32 -61.83
C SER A 64 -3.34 10.38 -60.32
N ALA A 65 -2.48 9.47 -59.84
CA ALA A 65 -1.57 9.78 -58.73
C ALA A 65 -0.17 9.26 -59.10
N ALA A 66 0.74 10.21 -59.37
CA ALA A 66 2.12 9.94 -59.71
C ALA A 66 2.87 9.32 -58.52
N GLY A 67 3.48 8.16 -58.76
CA GLY A 67 4.77 7.73 -58.18
C GLY A 67 4.96 7.81 -56.67
N VAL A 68 4.24 7.00 -55.89
CA VAL A 68 4.79 6.46 -54.64
C VAL A 68 5.10 4.98 -54.93
N PRO A 69 6.34 4.49 -54.77
CA PRO A 69 6.61 3.08 -54.98
C PRO A 69 5.85 2.27 -53.93
N GLN A 70 4.77 1.60 -54.36
CA GLN A 70 4.12 0.57 -53.56
C GLN A 70 5.08 -0.62 -53.52
N ALA A 71 5.99 -0.63 -52.56
CA ALA A 71 6.74 -1.83 -52.22
C ALA A 71 5.73 -2.90 -51.81
N SER A 72 5.57 -3.94 -52.63
CA SER A 72 4.81 -5.13 -52.30
C SER A 72 5.47 -5.77 -51.09
N ILE A 73 4.91 -5.56 -49.90
CA ILE A 73 5.43 -6.15 -48.67
C ILE A 73 5.11 -7.64 -48.74
N ASN A 74 6.13 -8.46 -48.96
CA ASN A 74 5.99 -9.91 -48.87
C ASN A 74 5.68 -10.25 -47.42
N SER A 75 4.43 -10.61 -47.11
CA SER A 75 3.94 -10.86 -45.75
C SER A 75 4.82 -11.86 -44.99
N ALA A 76 5.26 -12.94 -45.64
CA ALA A 76 6.15 -13.95 -45.06
C ALA A 76 7.55 -13.43 -44.71
N GLN A 77 8.11 -12.51 -45.51
CA GLN A 77 9.41 -11.88 -45.21
C GLN A 77 9.28 -10.86 -44.08
N ALA A 78 8.20 -10.09 -44.07
CA ALA A 78 7.88 -9.15 -43.00
C ALA A 78 7.69 -9.87 -41.65
N GLU A 79 7.05 -11.04 -41.61
CA GLU A 79 6.94 -11.85 -40.40
C GLU A 79 8.30 -12.33 -39.87
N GLN A 80 9.21 -12.76 -40.76
CA GLN A 80 10.57 -13.15 -40.40
C GLN A 80 11.39 -11.96 -39.87
N GLU A 81 11.23 -10.78 -40.48
CA GLU A 81 11.84 -9.55 -39.99
C GLU A 81 11.27 -9.14 -38.63
N LEU A 82 9.95 -9.23 -38.42
CA LEU A 82 9.30 -8.96 -37.13
C LEU A 82 9.79 -9.89 -36.01
N LEU A 83 10.01 -11.18 -36.30
CA LEU A 83 10.59 -12.13 -35.34
C LEU A 83 12.04 -11.81 -35.00
N ASN A 84 12.79 -11.19 -35.92
CA ASN A 84 14.16 -10.73 -35.70
C ASN A 84 14.22 -9.41 -34.91
N ILE A 85 13.12 -8.65 -34.83
CA ILE A 85 13.09 -7.38 -34.09
C ILE A 85 13.15 -7.64 -32.59
N ARG A 86 14.16 -7.06 -31.97
CA ARG A 86 14.31 -7.06 -30.51
C ARG A 86 13.18 -6.26 -29.85
N LEU A 87 12.46 -6.89 -28.91
CA LEU A 87 11.46 -6.21 -28.09
C LEU A 87 12.04 -4.98 -27.36
N PRO A 88 11.24 -3.91 -27.14
CA PRO A 88 11.67 -2.76 -26.36
C PRO A 88 12.16 -3.16 -24.96
N ARG A 89 13.16 -2.45 -24.43
CA ARG A 89 13.78 -2.80 -23.16
C ARG A 89 12.80 -2.79 -21.98
N ALA A 90 11.76 -1.94 -22.03
CA ALA A 90 10.69 -1.93 -21.04
C ALA A 90 9.88 -3.23 -21.05
N VAL A 91 9.52 -3.74 -22.25
CA VAL A 91 8.80 -5.00 -22.43
C VAL A 91 9.66 -6.18 -21.98
N GLN A 92 10.94 -6.19 -22.36
CA GLN A 92 11.90 -7.21 -21.90
C GLN A 92 12.02 -7.23 -20.38
N ALA A 93 12.10 -6.07 -19.73
CA ALA A 93 12.23 -5.98 -18.28
C ALA A 93 11.05 -6.62 -17.55
N THR A 94 9.84 -6.58 -18.11
CA THR A 94 8.65 -7.23 -17.53
C THR A 94 8.80 -8.74 -17.42
N TYR A 95 9.37 -9.38 -18.44
CA TYR A 95 9.60 -10.84 -18.47
C TYR A 95 10.79 -11.29 -17.63
N LEU A 96 11.73 -10.38 -17.34
CA LEU A 96 12.92 -10.66 -16.55
C LEU A 96 12.69 -10.37 -15.06
N GLU A 97 13.63 -10.85 -14.25
CA GLU A 97 13.71 -10.48 -12.84
C GLU A 97 13.91 -8.97 -12.65
N PRO A 98 13.42 -8.39 -11.54
CA PRO A 98 13.53 -6.96 -11.29
C PRO A 98 15.00 -6.53 -11.20
N LEU A 99 15.39 -5.62 -12.07
CA LEU A 99 16.70 -5.00 -12.08
C LEU A 99 16.93 -4.22 -10.77
N ARG A 100 18.18 -4.16 -10.30
CA ARG A 100 18.55 -3.47 -9.05
C ARG A 100 19.81 -2.62 -9.24
N HIS A 101 19.86 -1.46 -8.59
CA HIS A 101 21.06 -0.62 -8.53
C HIS A 101 22.01 -1.10 -7.43
N LYS A 102 23.30 -0.81 -7.59
CA LYS A 102 24.33 -1.08 -6.59
C LYS A 102 24.29 -0.02 -5.49
N PHE A 103 24.69 -0.40 -4.28
CA PHE A 103 24.81 0.50 -3.12
C PHE A 103 26.17 1.22 -3.14
N THR A 104 26.19 2.51 -2.86
CA THR A 104 27.44 3.31 -2.81
C THR A 104 27.94 3.44 -1.38
N HIS A 105 27.10 3.96 -0.48
CA HIS A 105 27.45 4.25 0.92
C HIS A 105 26.79 3.27 1.91
N LYS A 106 25.78 2.51 1.47
CA LYS A 106 25.04 1.53 2.30
C LYS A 106 24.38 2.16 3.53
N VAL A 107 23.97 3.42 3.45
CA VAL A 107 23.18 4.10 4.48
C VAL A 107 21.71 3.80 4.23
N LYS A 108 21.00 3.29 5.24
CA LYS A 108 19.57 2.94 5.11
C LYS A 108 18.71 4.21 5.19
N THR A 109 17.94 4.49 4.13
CA THR A 109 17.04 5.65 4.09
C THR A 109 15.60 5.28 4.36
N CYS A 110 15.14 4.12 3.90
CA CYS A 110 13.74 3.72 4.06
C CYS A 110 13.61 2.22 4.22
N ASP A 111 12.66 1.80 5.03
CA ASP A 111 12.21 0.42 5.09
C ASP A 111 10.73 0.32 4.84
N LEU A 112 10.37 -0.63 3.99
CA LEU A 112 9.00 -0.94 3.67
C LEU A 112 8.70 -2.35 4.13
N GLN A 113 7.86 -2.48 5.14
CA GLN A 113 7.28 -3.74 5.56
C GLN A 113 5.90 -3.91 4.92
N ILE A 114 5.77 -4.96 4.14
CA ILE A 114 4.54 -5.34 3.45
C ILE A 114 3.93 -6.53 4.20
N ARG A 115 2.63 -6.50 4.46
CA ARG A 115 1.89 -7.55 5.16
C ARG A 115 0.66 -7.96 4.37
N SER A 116 0.35 -9.26 4.33
CA SER A 116 -0.89 -9.78 3.76
C SER A 116 -1.23 -11.13 4.37
N TYR A 117 -2.49 -11.53 4.25
CA TYR A 117 -2.94 -12.89 4.52
C TYR A 117 -2.79 -13.81 3.29
N SER A 118 -2.55 -13.26 2.10
CA SER A 118 -2.31 -14.01 0.86
C SER A 118 -0.86 -13.88 0.38
N VAL A 119 -0.23 -15.01 0.04
CA VAL A 119 1.15 -15.03 -0.45
C VAL A 119 1.25 -14.44 -1.86
N ARG A 120 0.34 -14.81 -2.76
CA ARG A 120 0.39 -14.41 -4.18
C ARG A 120 0.33 -12.89 -4.33
N ASN A 121 -0.63 -12.24 -3.67
CA ASN A 121 -0.80 -10.79 -3.75
C ASN A 121 0.42 -10.05 -3.19
N LEU A 122 0.97 -10.57 -2.09
CA LEU A 122 2.14 -10.03 -1.44
C LEU A 122 3.38 -10.08 -2.34
N GLU A 123 3.59 -11.19 -3.04
CA GLU A 123 4.76 -11.40 -3.92
C GLU A 123 4.67 -10.55 -5.19
N VAL A 124 3.49 -10.49 -5.82
CA VAL A 124 3.26 -9.62 -6.98
C VAL A 124 3.53 -8.15 -6.63
N PHE A 125 3.00 -7.70 -5.49
CA PHE A 125 3.20 -6.31 -5.07
C PHE A 125 4.64 -6.01 -4.64
N ALA A 126 5.32 -6.97 -4.02
CA ALA A 126 6.72 -6.83 -3.64
C ALA A 126 7.65 -6.74 -4.86
N ASP A 127 7.40 -7.52 -5.92
CA ASP A 127 8.13 -7.42 -7.19
C ASP A 127 7.89 -6.04 -7.85
N PHE A 128 6.62 -5.63 -7.93
CA PHE A 128 6.24 -4.31 -8.43
C PHE A 128 6.96 -3.16 -7.70
N ALA A 129 7.07 -3.25 -6.37
CA ALA A 129 7.74 -2.23 -5.57
C ALA A 129 9.24 -2.10 -5.87
N VAL A 130 9.94 -3.24 -6.06
CA VAL A 130 11.35 -3.26 -6.46
C VAL A 130 11.53 -2.71 -7.88
N ARG A 131 10.64 -3.06 -8.82
CA ARG A 131 10.66 -2.51 -10.19
C ARG A 131 10.50 -0.99 -10.19
N ALA A 132 9.57 -0.45 -9.41
CA ALA A 132 9.36 0.99 -9.28
C ALA A 132 10.61 1.70 -8.72
N ALA A 133 11.27 1.11 -7.72
CA ALA A 133 12.49 1.65 -7.13
C ALA A 133 13.63 1.75 -8.16
N TYR A 134 13.77 0.76 -9.05
CA TYR A 134 14.78 0.76 -10.10
C TYR A 134 14.65 1.96 -11.06
N TYR A 135 13.43 2.30 -11.47
CA TYR A 135 13.22 3.46 -12.36
C TYR A 135 13.53 4.79 -11.68
N LEU A 136 13.24 4.90 -10.38
CA LEU A 136 13.58 6.06 -9.56
C LEU A 136 15.05 6.11 -9.11
N LYS A 137 15.89 5.22 -9.62
CA LYS A 137 17.31 5.12 -9.25
C LYS A 137 17.57 4.85 -7.76
N LEU A 138 16.59 4.29 -7.06
CA LEU A 138 16.71 3.89 -5.67
C LEU A 138 17.31 2.48 -5.59
N PRO A 139 18.46 2.27 -4.93
CA PRO A 139 19.01 0.94 -4.77
C PRO A 139 18.23 0.20 -3.67
N ALA A 140 17.39 -0.73 -4.11
CA ALA A 140 16.56 -1.55 -3.24
C ALA A 140 17.23 -2.91 -2.96
N ARG A 141 17.27 -3.29 -1.68
CA ARG A 141 17.49 -4.68 -1.27
C ARG A 141 16.15 -5.40 -1.32
N GLY A 142 16.17 -6.57 -1.96
CA GLY A 142 14.98 -7.32 -2.38
C GLY A 142 13.98 -7.66 -1.27
N PRO A 143 12.85 -8.29 -1.62
CA PRO A 143 11.81 -8.60 -0.66
C PRO A 143 12.25 -9.74 0.25
N VAL A 144 12.84 -9.38 1.38
CA VAL A 144 13.30 -10.34 2.39
C VAL A 144 12.08 -10.97 3.05
N PRO A 145 11.95 -12.31 3.07
CA PRO A 145 10.88 -12.99 3.75
C PRO A 145 11.07 -12.85 5.27
N LEU A 146 10.16 -12.14 5.92
CA LEU A 146 10.15 -12.10 7.38
C LEU A 146 9.33 -13.29 7.91
N PRO A 147 9.60 -13.74 9.15
CA PRO A 147 8.81 -14.81 9.77
C PRO A 147 7.30 -14.52 9.74
N ARG A 148 6.49 -15.52 9.43
CA ARG A 148 5.02 -15.39 9.48
C ARG A 148 4.54 -15.27 10.93
N ILE A 149 3.52 -14.45 11.16
CA ILE A 149 2.82 -14.40 12.45
C ILE A 149 1.63 -15.35 12.33
N VAL A 150 1.48 -16.29 13.26
CA VAL A 150 0.35 -17.23 13.26
C VAL A 150 -0.44 -17.02 14.54
N GLU A 151 -1.66 -16.53 14.38
CA GLU A 151 -2.62 -16.37 15.48
C GLU A 151 -3.58 -17.55 15.43
N ARG A 152 -3.80 -18.23 16.56
CA ARG A 152 -4.68 -19.41 16.65
C ARG A 152 -5.75 -19.19 17.69
N TRP A 153 -6.98 -19.60 17.38
CA TRP A 153 -8.07 -19.59 18.34
C TRP A 153 -8.94 -20.83 18.16
N THR A 154 -9.52 -21.30 19.27
CA THR A 154 -10.34 -22.50 19.30
C THR A 154 -11.78 -22.12 19.59
N VAL A 155 -12.71 -22.48 18.71
CA VAL A 155 -14.13 -22.17 18.87
C VAL A 155 -14.91 -23.48 19.00
N PRO A 156 -15.89 -23.57 19.91
CA PRO A 156 -16.86 -24.67 19.88
C PRO A 156 -17.57 -24.73 18.52
N ARG A 157 -17.72 -25.93 17.95
CA ARG A 157 -18.40 -26.08 16.65
C ARG A 157 -19.90 -25.75 16.72
N SER A 158 -20.51 -25.97 17.88
CA SER A 158 -21.91 -25.66 18.16
C SER A 158 -22.02 -24.47 19.12
N ASN A 159 -23.10 -23.71 18.98
CA ASN A 159 -23.39 -22.55 19.82
C ASN A 159 -23.74 -22.94 21.28
N PHE A 160 -24.17 -24.17 21.55
CA PHE A 160 -24.67 -24.57 22.88
C PHE A 160 -24.26 -26.00 23.30
N ILE A 161 -23.98 -26.18 24.60
CA ILE A 161 -23.64 -27.42 25.34
C ILE A 161 -22.40 -28.22 24.84
N PHE A 162 -22.19 -28.38 23.53
CA PHE A 162 -21.21 -29.32 22.95
C PHE A 162 -19.74 -28.84 22.99
N LYS A 163 -19.21 -28.55 24.18
CA LYS A 163 -17.82 -28.05 24.38
C LYS A 163 -16.72 -29.05 24.02
N LYS A 164 -16.99 -30.36 24.05
CA LYS A 164 -16.02 -31.40 23.64
C LYS A 164 -15.74 -31.38 22.12
N SER A 165 -16.63 -30.78 21.33
CA SER A 165 -16.47 -30.60 19.88
C SER A 165 -15.98 -29.19 19.58
N GLN A 166 -14.67 -29.04 19.37
CA GLN A 166 -14.02 -27.75 19.08
C GLN A 166 -13.33 -27.79 17.71
N GLU A 167 -13.13 -26.61 17.14
CA GLU A 167 -12.41 -26.39 15.90
C GLU A 167 -11.29 -25.35 16.11
N ASN A 168 -10.13 -25.61 15.52
CA ASN A 168 -8.98 -24.72 15.56
C ASN A 168 -8.99 -23.85 14.31
N PHE A 169 -9.00 -22.54 14.49
CA PHE A 169 -8.83 -21.57 13.42
C PHE A 169 -7.45 -20.93 13.53
N GLU A 170 -6.90 -20.54 12.38
CA GLU A 170 -5.68 -19.76 12.35
C GLU A 170 -5.74 -18.59 11.36
N ARG A 171 -5.06 -17.51 11.72
CA ARG A 171 -4.77 -16.38 10.84
C ARG A 171 -3.28 -16.23 10.68
N ILE A 172 -2.80 -16.49 9.47
CA ILE A 172 -1.38 -16.39 9.12
C ILE A 172 -1.13 -15.05 8.44
N THR A 173 -0.35 -14.18 9.08
CA THR A 173 0.14 -12.94 8.45
C THR A 173 1.52 -13.19 7.84
N VAL A 174 1.58 -13.15 6.51
CA VAL A 174 2.83 -13.26 5.74
C VAL A 174 3.41 -11.86 5.55
N ARG A 175 4.74 -11.76 5.62
CA ARG A 175 5.45 -10.48 5.65
C ARG A 175 6.65 -10.49 4.70
N ARG A 176 6.84 -9.38 3.98
CA ARG A 176 8.05 -9.09 3.20
C ARG A 176 8.63 -7.76 3.64
N HIS A 177 9.95 -7.64 3.59
CA HIS A 177 10.68 -6.43 3.93
C HIS A 177 11.51 -5.98 2.75
N ILE A 178 11.37 -4.72 2.35
CA ILE A 178 12.16 -4.09 1.31
C ILE A 178 12.93 -2.95 1.97
N GLU A 179 14.24 -2.88 1.75
CA GLU A 179 15.07 -1.82 2.29
C GLU A 179 15.62 -0.98 1.14
N ILE A 180 15.55 0.33 1.27
CA ILE A 180 16.19 1.27 0.36
C ILE A 180 17.40 1.87 1.06
N TYR A 181 18.50 1.90 0.33
CA TYR A 181 19.75 2.51 0.75
C TYR A 181 20.03 3.75 -0.10
N ASP A 182 20.82 4.68 0.42
CA ASP A 182 21.39 5.82 -0.31
C ASP A 182 20.35 6.62 -1.14
N GLY A 183 19.09 6.65 -0.71
CA GLY A 183 17.99 7.29 -1.42
C GLY A 183 17.82 8.75 -1.02
N HIS A 184 17.51 9.61 -1.98
CA HIS A 184 17.10 10.99 -1.70
C HIS A 184 15.69 11.01 -1.08
N PRO A 185 15.44 11.79 -0.01
CA PRO A 185 14.17 11.72 0.74
C PRO A 185 12.95 12.02 -0.12
N GLU A 186 13.02 13.02 -1.00
CA GLU A 186 11.90 13.35 -1.91
C GLU A 186 11.61 12.23 -2.92
N THR A 187 12.64 11.54 -3.40
CA THR A 187 12.49 10.42 -4.33
C THR A 187 11.89 9.21 -3.63
N VAL A 188 12.27 8.98 -2.37
CA VAL A 188 11.66 7.95 -1.51
C VAL A 188 10.19 8.28 -1.24
N ALA A 189 9.85 9.54 -0.95
CA ALA A 189 8.47 9.98 -0.77
C ALA A 189 7.64 9.78 -2.06
N ALA A 190 8.19 10.16 -3.22
CA ALA A 190 7.55 9.93 -4.52
C ALA A 190 7.33 8.43 -4.81
N TRP A 191 8.30 7.58 -4.44
CA TRP A 191 8.17 6.13 -4.54
C TRP A 191 7.04 5.60 -3.65
N LEU A 192 7.00 6.00 -2.37
CA LEU A 192 5.95 5.59 -1.44
C LEU A 192 4.56 6.06 -1.90
N ALA A 193 4.44 7.30 -2.39
CA ALA A 193 3.21 7.83 -2.95
C ALA A 193 2.73 7.03 -4.17
N TYR A 194 3.66 6.65 -5.06
CA TYR A 194 3.37 5.81 -6.20
C TYR A 194 2.88 4.40 -5.80
N LEU A 195 3.50 3.81 -4.78
CA LEU A 195 3.08 2.52 -4.22
C LEU A 195 1.70 2.59 -3.59
N GLN A 196 1.39 3.67 -2.87
CA GLN A 196 0.08 3.87 -2.27
C GLN A 196 -1.01 4.03 -3.33
N LYS A 197 -0.75 4.81 -4.39
CA LYS A 197 -1.68 5.00 -5.51
C LYS A 197 -1.99 3.70 -6.25
N ARG A 198 -0.99 2.80 -6.35
CA ARG A 198 -1.09 1.52 -7.09
C ARG A 198 -1.05 0.30 -6.16
N ARG A 199 -1.54 0.47 -4.93
CA ARG A 199 -1.51 -0.57 -3.90
C ARG A 199 -2.39 -1.75 -4.32
N TYR A 200 -1.84 -2.95 -4.27
CA TYR A 200 -2.61 -4.18 -4.51
C TYR A 200 -3.59 -4.44 -3.37
N TYR A 201 -4.76 -5.00 -3.67
CA TYR A 201 -5.77 -5.29 -2.65
C TYR A 201 -5.28 -6.34 -1.65
N GLY A 202 -5.76 -6.23 -0.40
CA GLY A 202 -5.37 -7.14 0.69
C GLY A 202 -3.90 -7.04 1.11
N VAL A 203 -3.20 -5.97 0.72
CA VAL A 203 -1.82 -5.68 1.10
C VAL A 203 -1.77 -4.45 2.02
N GLY A 204 -1.20 -4.62 3.22
CA GLY A 204 -0.89 -3.55 4.15
C GLY A 204 0.57 -3.10 4.04
N LEU A 205 0.80 -1.79 4.11
CA LEU A 205 2.12 -1.17 4.02
C LEU A 205 2.46 -0.48 5.33
N LYS A 206 3.67 -0.67 5.81
CA LYS A 206 4.28 0.12 6.89
C LYS A 206 5.65 0.57 6.41
N ALA A 207 5.84 1.87 6.30
CA ALA A 207 7.14 2.45 5.96
C ALA A 207 7.73 3.16 7.17
N ASN A 208 9.02 2.96 7.46
CA ASN A 208 9.77 3.90 8.30
C ASN A 208 10.80 4.60 7.40
N VAL A 209 10.83 5.93 7.49
CA VAL A 209 11.73 6.79 6.70
C VAL A 209 12.73 7.43 7.64
N TRP A 210 14.00 7.35 7.27
CA TRP A 210 15.12 7.96 7.98
C TRP A 210 15.62 9.16 7.18
N GLU A 211 15.78 10.27 7.89
CA GLU A 211 16.30 11.50 7.35
C GLU A 211 17.36 12.06 8.28
N HIS A 212 18.31 12.75 7.67
CA HIS A 212 19.39 13.42 8.37
C HIS A 212 19.12 14.92 8.26
N GLY A 213 19.04 15.60 9.40
CA GLY A 213 18.87 17.04 9.50
C GLY A 213 19.97 17.66 10.35
N GLY A 214 20.07 18.99 10.32
CA GLY A 214 20.94 19.74 11.20
C GLY A 214 20.49 19.70 12.66
N LEU A 215 21.26 20.34 13.54
CA LEU A 215 20.91 20.46 14.96
C LEU A 215 19.81 21.53 15.19
N GLU A 216 19.73 22.54 14.33
CA GLU A 216 18.80 23.68 14.46
C GLU A 216 17.42 23.39 13.85
N VAL A 217 16.76 22.31 14.29
CA VAL A 217 15.51 21.82 13.71
C VAL A 217 14.40 22.88 13.68
N ALA A 218 14.31 23.75 14.69
CA ALA A 218 13.26 24.76 14.77
C ALA A 218 13.32 25.78 13.62
N LYS A 219 14.51 26.32 13.33
CA LYS A 219 14.68 27.29 12.24
C LYS A 219 14.44 26.65 10.88
N ASP A 220 14.91 25.42 10.72
CA ASP A 220 14.68 24.63 9.50
C ASP A 220 13.19 24.33 9.31
N MET A 221 12.43 24.09 10.40
CA MET A 221 10.97 23.92 10.37
C MET A 221 10.25 25.18 9.92
N ASP A 222 10.57 26.33 10.49
CA ASP A 222 9.92 27.60 10.17
C ASP A 222 10.17 27.99 8.70
N ALA A 223 11.42 27.91 8.25
CA ALA A 223 11.78 28.20 6.86
C ALA A 223 11.12 27.24 5.85
N GLU A 224 10.91 25.98 6.22
CA GLU A 224 10.23 25.01 5.36
C GLU A 224 8.71 25.19 5.36
N ALA A 225 8.12 25.61 6.48
CA ALA A 225 6.70 25.93 6.56
C ALA A 225 6.33 27.07 5.60
N GLU A 226 7.17 28.10 5.50
CA GLU A 226 7.01 29.18 4.52
C GLU A 226 7.00 28.63 3.07
N ARG A 227 8.01 27.82 2.71
CA ARG A 227 8.10 27.17 1.39
C ARG A 227 6.90 26.28 1.07
N ILE A 228 6.39 25.57 2.07
CA ILE A 228 5.22 24.70 1.91
C ILE A 228 3.97 25.54 1.71
N SER A 229 3.79 26.63 2.46
CA SER A 229 2.62 27.51 2.33
C SER A 229 2.53 28.14 0.93
N GLU A 230 3.66 28.55 0.36
CA GLU A 230 3.75 29.04 -1.02
C GLU A 230 3.35 27.97 -2.06
N LYS A 231 3.87 26.75 -1.91
CA LYS A 231 3.56 25.61 -2.82
C LYS A 231 2.10 25.16 -2.69
N LEU A 232 1.57 25.11 -1.46
CA LEU A 232 0.21 24.69 -1.18
C LEU A 232 -0.81 25.72 -1.66
N GLY A 233 -0.52 27.02 -1.62
CA GLY A 233 -1.42 28.06 -2.10
C GLY A 233 -1.91 27.78 -3.54
N ALA A 234 -0.97 27.45 -4.43
CA ALA A 234 -1.29 27.06 -5.81
C ALA A 234 -2.10 25.76 -5.91
N GLN A 235 -1.87 24.77 -5.03
CA GLN A 235 -2.63 23.53 -5.01
C GLN A 235 -4.02 23.67 -4.38
N LEU A 236 -4.16 24.52 -3.36
CA LEU A 236 -5.42 24.76 -2.64
C LEU A 236 -6.39 25.57 -3.49
N ASP A 237 -5.90 26.49 -4.32
CA ASP A 237 -6.72 27.21 -5.30
C ASP A 237 -7.36 26.24 -6.32
N LEU A 238 -6.71 25.11 -6.64
CA LEU A 238 -7.27 24.05 -7.47
C LEU A 238 -8.32 23.19 -6.74
N VAL A 239 -8.25 23.09 -5.41
CA VAL A 239 -9.16 22.27 -4.58
C VAL A 239 -10.50 22.98 -4.31
N GLY A 240 -10.66 24.24 -4.74
CA GLY A 240 -11.99 24.88 -4.82
C GLY A 240 -12.68 25.05 -3.47
N GLY A 241 -11.94 25.30 -2.40
CA GLY A 241 -12.52 25.69 -1.12
C GLY A 241 -13.01 27.13 -1.17
N LYS A 242 -14.33 27.37 -1.14
CA LYS A 242 -14.89 28.72 -0.97
C LYS A 242 -14.24 29.35 0.28
N ARG A 243 -13.52 30.48 0.11
CA ARG A 243 -12.86 31.23 1.20
C ARG A 243 -13.82 31.62 2.34
N SER A 244 -15.13 31.65 2.09
CA SER A 244 -16.19 31.85 3.09
C SER A 244 -16.36 30.69 4.08
N LEU A 245 -15.72 29.53 3.86
CA LEU A 245 -15.74 28.36 4.74
C LEU A 245 -14.51 28.30 5.67
N MET A 246 -13.69 29.36 5.73
CA MET A 246 -12.62 29.49 6.73
C MET A 246 -13.24 29.46 8.12
N ARG A 247 -13.30 28.26 8.72
CA ARG A 247 -13.77 28.03 10.08
C ARG A 247 -12.80 28.66 11.07
N LYS A 248 -13.31 29.01 12.27
CA LYS A 248 -12.45 29.45 13.38
C LYS A 248 -11.36 28.40 13.63
N GLU A 249 -10.16 28.84 13.99
CA GLU A 249 -9.00 27.97 14.23
C GLU A 249 -9.34 26.81 15.20
N GLU A 250 -10.10 27.10 16.26
CA GLU A 250 -10.56 26.11 17.23
C GLU A 250 -11.43 25.00 16.61
N GLU A 251 -12.26 25.32 15.62
CA GLU A 251 -13.10 24.34 14.94
C GLU A 251 -12.25 23.47 14.00
N VAL A 252 -11.23 24.05 13.37
CA VAL A 252 -10.28 23.31 12.52
C VAL A 252 -9.48 22.34 13.38
N LEU A 253 -8.96 22.77 14.53
CA LEU A 253 -8.26 21.91 15.49
C LEU A 253 -9.14 20.75 15.97
N LYS A 254 -10.39 21.04 16.36
CA LYS A 254 -11.36 20.01 16.74
C LYS A 254 -11.64 19.03 15.61
N MET A 255 -11.67 19.49 14.35
CA MET A 255 -11.82 18.61 13.19
C MET A 255 -10.59 17.77 12.90
N VAL A 256 -9.39 18.31 13.08
CA VAL A 256 -8.15 17.55 12.92
C VAL A 256 -8.10 16.42 13.97
N ASP A 257 -8.35 16.75 15.23
CA ASP A 257 -8.30 15.78 16.32
C ASP A 257 -9.40 14.71 16.18
N SER A 258 -10.65 15.14 15.95
CA SER A 258 -11.77 14.20 15.83
C SER A 258 -11.76 13.43 14.51
N GLY A 259 -11.33 14.04 13.41
CA GLY A 259 -11.22 13.41 12.10
C GLY A 259 -10.18 12.31 12.09
N MET A 260 -8.98 12.58 12.61
CA MET A 260 -7.93 11.56 12.73
C MET A 260 -8.36 10.38 13.61
N PHE A 261 -9.06 10.65 14.70
CA PHE A 261 -9.59 9.61 15.57
C PHE A 261 -10.65 8.76 14.87
N LYS A 262 -11.63 9.39 14.20
CA LYS A 262 -12.70 8.71 13.45
C LYS A 262 -12.13 7.88 12.30
N ALA A 263 -11.19 8.44 11.53
CA ALA A 263 -10.51 7.76 10.44
C ALA A 263 -9.77 6.49 10.92
N ARG A 264 -9.09 6.55 12.07
CA ARG A 264 -8.40 5.41 12.67
C ARG A 264 -9.34 4.25 13.01
N TRP A 265 -10.58 4.54 13.39
CA TRP A 265 -11.62 3.53 13.65
C TRP A 265 -12.35 3.04 12.40
N GLY A 266 -11.90 3.47 11.21
CA GLY A 266 -12.43 3.00 9.93
C GLY A 266 -13.65 3.75 9.42
N ALA A 267 -14.02 4.88 10.06
CA ALA A 267 -15.17 5.69 9.65
C ALA A 267 -15.04 6.24 8.22
N GLU A 268 -13.81 6.49 7.74
CA GLU A 268 -13.54 7.04 6.41
C GLU A 268 -13.22 5.97 5.34
N THR A 269 -13.32 4.68 5.67
CA THR A 269 -13.09 3.62 4.68
C THR A 269 -14.32 3.41 3.80
N ALA A 270 -14.12 2.95 2.56
CA ALA A 270 -15.19 2.80 1.56
C ALA A 270 -16.34 1.83 1.97
N MET A 271 -16.17 1.06 3.05
CA MET A 271 -17.18 0.18 3.66
C MET A 271 -17.39 0.47 5.16
N GLY A 272 -16.95 1.64 5.65
CA GLY A 272 -17.08 2.05 7.04
C GLY A 272 -18.53 2.39 7.38
N GLY A 273 -19.26 1.43 7.96
CA GLY A 273 -20.64 1.63 8.44
C GLY A 273 -20.77 2.43 9.75
N ALA A 274 -19.66 2.96 10.29
CA ALA A 274 -19.65 3.70 11.54
C ALA A 274 -19.65 5.21 11.26
N GLN A 275 -20.82 5.85 11.33
CA GLN A 275 -20.94 7.32 11.33
C GLN A 275 -20.15 7.97 12.50
N GLY A 276 -19.79 7.19 13.51
CA GLY A 276 -18.88 7.50 14.60
C GLY A 276 -18.57 6.24 15.42
N ALA A 277 -17.59 6.33 16.31
CA ALA A 277 -17.41 5.31 17.35
C ALA A 277 -18.54 5.48 18.38
N PRO A 278 -19.38 4.46 18.64
CA PRO A 278 -20.37 4.57 19.70
C PRO A 278 -19.65 4.78 21.04
N TYR A 279 -20.07 5.80 21.79
CA TYR A 279 -19.58 6.15 23.14
C TYR A 279 -18.18 6.77 23.27
N ALA A 280 -17.57 7.34 22.23
CA ALA A 280 -16.25 7.96 22.34
C ALA A 280 -16.18 9.14 23.35
N ASP A 281 -17.25 9.95 23.45
CA ASP A 281 -17.33 11.11 24.35
C ASP A 281 -18.11 10.83 25.64
N GLN A 282 -18.67 9.63 25.79
CA GLN A 282 -19.46 9.26 26.95
C GLN A 282 -18.61 8.38 27.87
N ARG A 283 -18.15 8.94 29.01
CA ARG A 283 -17.77 8.10 30.14
C ARG A 283 -19.00 7.26 30.49
N ILE A 284 -18.85 5.93 30.49
CA ILE A 284 -19.88 5.02 31.00
C ILE A 284 -20.18 5.48 32.43
N VAL A 285 -21.35 6.10 32.62
CA VAL A 285 -21.86 6.40 33.95
C VAL A 285 -22.26 5.05 34.50
N MET A 286 -21.44 4.51 35.39
CA MET A 286 -21.83 3.37 36.20
C MET A 286 -22.92 3.90 37.12
N GLU A 287 -24.18 3.53 36.89
CA GLU A 287 -25.19 3.76 37.91
C GLU A 287 -24.76 2.98 39.15
N PRO A 288 -24.69 3.63 40.33
CA PRO A 288 -24.50 2.89 41.56
C PRO A 288 -25.70 1.96 41.71
N VAL A 289 -25.45 0.66 41.71
CA VAL A 289 -26.45 -0.30 42.15
C VAL A 289 -26.61 -0.05 43.64
N ASP A 290 -27.68 0.66 44.00
CA ASP A 290 -28.03 0.94 45.40
C ASP A 290 -28.17 -0.38 46.16
N ALA A 291 -27.12 -0.71 46.91
CA ALA A 291 -27.15 -1.75 47.93
C ALA A 291 -27.96 -1.22 49.12
N GLY A 292 -29.28 -1.15 49.01
CA GLY A 292 -30.10 -0.63 50.11
C GLY A 292 -31.55 -0.31 49.80
N ALA A 293 -32.35 -1.32 49.45
CA ALA A 293 -33.79 -1.25 49.67
C ALA A 293 -34.26 -2.57 50.31
N ALA A 294 -33.92 -2.72 51.58
CA ALA A 294 -34.66 -3.60 52.48
C ALA A 294 -36.07 -3.01 52.67
N GLY A 295 -37.09 -3.74 52.22
CA GLY A 295 -38.48 -3.52 52.64
C GLY A 295 -39.43 -3.07 51.53
N ALA A 296 -40.06 -4.01 50.83
CA ALA A 296 -41.50 -4.00 50.56
C ALA A 296 -41.95 -5.26 49.79
N ALA A 297 -42.91 -5.97 50.38
CA ALA A 297 -43.88 -6.89 49.77
C ALA A 297 -43.37 -8.14 49.01
N ALA A 298 -43.46 -9.29 49.68
CA ALA A 298 -43.42 -10.61 49.06
C ALA A 298 -44.61 -10.83 48.10
N PRO A 299 -44.40 -11.38 46.88
CA PRO A 299 -45.50 -11.74 46.00
C PRO A 299 -46.18 -13.04 46.46
N THR A 300 -47.41 -12.92 46.95
CA THR A 300 -48.32 -14.05 47.21
C THR A 300 -48.55 -14.89 45.95
N ARG A 301 -48.18 -16.17 45.98
CA ARG A 301 -48.51 -17.18 44.97
C ARG A 301 -50.02 -17.34 44.83
N ARG A 302 -50.60 -16.85 43.74
CA ARG A 302 -51.98 -17.16 43.33
C ARG A 302 -52.00 -18.56 42.71
N ARG A 303 -52.57 -19.52 43.45
CA ARG A 303 -52.78 -20.90 43.03
C ARG A 303 -54.10 -20.95 42.23
N GLU A 304 -54.02 -21.01 40.91
CA GLU A 304 -55.19 -21.29 40.07
C GLU A 304 -55.57 -22.78 40.22
N ARG A 305 -56.71 -23.03 40.87
CA ARG A 305 -57.45 -24.29 40.75
C ARG A 305 -58.20 -24.26 39.42
N ARG A 306 -57.87 -25.18 38.51
CA ARG A 306 -58.79 -25.58 37.43
C ARG A 306 -59.78 -26.59 38.01
N GLY A 307 -61.06 -26.25 37.91
CA GLY A 307 -62.15 -27.23 37.84
C GLY A 307 -62.39 -27.62 36.40
#